data_AF-A0A7L2RYA4-F1
#
_entry.id   AF-A0A7L2RYA4-F1
#
_cell.length_a   1.000
_cell.length_b   1.000
_cell.length_c   1.000
_cell.angle_alpha   90.00
_cell.angle_beta   90.00
_cell.angle_gamma   90.00
#
_symmetry.space_group_name_H-M   'P 1'
#
loop_
_entity.id
_entity.type
_entity.pdbx_description
1 polymer ?
#
loop_
_entity_poly.entity_id
_entity_poly.type
_entity_poly.pdbx_seq_one_letter_code
_entity_poly.pdbx_strand_id
1 'polypeptide(L)'
;EGCAVQVVPVPAPGRRSLARKEVKSTLTRYQVLGATRGCALLQLQPKTAFPEQLQVHLTLLLCPALGDHKHSSRVGRVLGVPFLLTPEAALTRTQVLDKELLSRLGLSPQQLHHLPLHIHLQELMLP
;
A
#
# COMPACT_ATOMS: atom_id res chain seq x y z
N GLU A 1 19.30 15.10 -8.53
CA GLU A 1 18.54 14.32 -7.53
C GLU A 1 17.41 13.61 -8.26
N GLY A 2 17.41 12.28 -8.25
CA GLY A 2 16.48 11.50 -9.05
C GLY A 2 15.05 11.71 -8.57
N CYS A 3 14.20 12.28 -9.42
CA CYS A 3 12.76 12.32 -9.20
C CYS A 3 12.29 10.87 -8.99
N ALA A 4 11.98 10.50 -7.75
CA ALA A 4 11.54 9.15 -7.43
C ALA A 4 10.22 8.93 -8.15
N VAL A 5 10.24 8.20 -9.27
CA VAL A 5 9.04 7.86 -10.02
C VAL A 5 8.15 7.03 -9.10
N GLN A 6 7.10 7.64 -8.58
CA GLN A 6 6.12 6.97 -7.72
C GLN A 6 5.22 6.10 -8.60
N VAL A 7 5.10 4.82 -8.25
CA VAL A 7 4.15 3.94 -8.94
C VAL A 7 2.74 4.32 -8.51
N VAL A 8 1.94 4.80 -9.46
CA VAL A 8 0.57 5.25 -9.20
C VAL A 8 -0.44 4.43 -10.00
N PRO A 9 -1.62 4.15 -9.42
CA PRO A 9 -2.70 3.51 -10.15
C PRO A 9 -3.29 4.51 -11.15
N VAL A 10 -3.48 4.06 -12.38
CA VAL A 10 -4.08 4.86 -13.45
C VAL A 10 -5.57 4.55 -13.54
N PRO A 11 -6.47 5.51 -13.26
CA PRO A 11 -7.90 5.32 -13.45
C PRO A 11 -8.22 5.22 -14.95
N ALA A 12 -9.07 4.26 -15.33
CA ALA A 12 -9.56 4.05 -16.70
C ALA A 12 -8.45 4.04 -17.79
N PRO A 13 -7.49 3.09 -17.73
CA PRO A 13 -6.41 3.03 -18.72
C PRO A 13 -6.93 2.74 -20.12
N GLY A 14 -6.49 3.52 -21.11
CA GLY A 14 -6.83 3.31 -22.52
C GLY A 14 -6.06 2.12 -23.12
N ARG A 15 -6.68 1.40 -24.07
CA ARG A 15 -6.04 0.29 -24.81
C ARG A 15 -4.71 0.70 -25.47
N ARG A 16 -4.61 1.94 -25.96
CA ARG A 16 -3.39 2.48 -26.58
C ARG A 16 -2.23 2.61 -25.59
N SER A 17 -2.48 3.06 -24.36
CA SER A 17 -1.45 3.20 -23.34
C SER A 17 -0.93 1.85 -22.84
N LEU A 18 -1.81 0.83 -22.79
CA LEU A 18 -1.39 -0.55 -22.54
C LEU A 18 -0.48 -1.07 -23.67
N ALA A 19 -0.88 -0.86 -24.93
CA ALA A 19 -0.07 -1.28 -26.09
C ALA A 19 1.29 -0.58 -26.15
N ARG A 20 1.35 0.69 -25.74
CA ARG A 20 2.59 1.49 -25.64
C ARG A 20 3.41 1.21 -24.38
N LYS A 21 2.95 0.32 -23.49
CA LYS A 21 3.58 -0.01 -22.19
C LYS A 21 3.75 1.20 -21.26
N GLU A 22 2.95 2.25 -21.45
CA GLU A 22 2.87 3.42 -20.57
C GLU A 22 2.19 3.05 -19.24
N VAL A 23 1.32 2.03 -19.26
CA VAL A 23 0.64 1.47 -18.10
C VAL A 23 0.80 -0.03 -18.05
N LYS A 24 0.79 -0.59 -16.84
CA LYS A 24 0.98 -2.02 -16.59
C LYS A 24 -0.30 -2.61 -16.00
N SER A 25 -0.79 -3.70 -16.59
CA SER A 25 -1.87 -4.49 -16.00
C SER A 25 -1.28 -5.37 -14.91
N THR A 26 -1.85 -5.29 -13.70
CA THR A 26 -1.33 -5.98 -12.51
C THR A 26 -2.45 -6.73 -11.81
N LEU A 27 -2.14 -7.89 -11.23
CA LEU A 27 -3.10 -8.72 -10.52
C LEU A 27 -2.47 -9.32 -9.27
N THR A 28 -3.12 -9.10 -8.14
CA THR A 28 -2.80 -9.74 -6.86
C THR A 28 -4.08 -10.37 -6.31
N ARG A 29 -4.05 -11.65 -5.98
CA ARG A 29 -5.11 -12.27 -5.18
C ARG A 29 -4.79 -12.07 -3.71
N TYR A 30 -5.79 -11.86 -2.88
CA TYR A 30 -5.59 -11.76 -1.44
C TYR A 30 -6.62 -12.58 -0.67
N GLN A 31 -6.24 -12.99 0.53
CA GLN A 31 -7.11 -13.63 1.51
C GLN A 31 -6.89 -12.97 2.87
N VAL A 32 -7.97 -12.69 3.60
CA VAL A 32 -7.89 -12.22 4.99
C VAL A 32 -7.69 -13.43 5.90
N LEU A 33 -6.54 -13.51 6.56
CA LEU A 33 -6.24 -14.58 7.52
C LEU A 33 -6.74 -14.22 8.93
N GLY A 34 -6.77 -12.94 9.25
CA GLY A 34 -7.30 -12.42 10.50
C GLY A 34 -7.49 -10.92 10.43
N ALA A 35 -8.47 -10.39 11.16
CA ALA A 35 -8.71 -8.96 11.25
C ALA A 35 -9.03 -8.58 12.69
N THR A 36 -8.51 -7.44 13.11
CA THR A 36 -8.79 -6.81 14.40
C THR A 36 -8.93 -5.32 14.18
N ARG A 37 -9.45 -4.58 15.16
CA ARG A 37 -9.75 -3.14 15.08
C ARG A 37 -8.67 -2.35 14.31
N GLY A 38 -8.97 -1.97 13.07
CA GLY A 38 -8.09 -1.15 12.22
C GLY A 38 -6.92 -1.87 11.53
N CYS A 39 -6.78 -3.19 11.65
CA CYS A 39 -5.68 -3.98 11.09
C CYS A 39 -6.15 -5.32 10.54
N ALA A 40 -5.46 -5.82 9.51
CA ALA A 40 -5.68 -7.15 8.99
C ALA A 40 -4.35 -7.83 8.67
N LEU A 41 -4.29 -9.14 8.89
CA LEU A 41 -3.26 -10.01 8.35
C LEU A 41 -3.78 -10.59 7.03
N LEU A 42 -3.08 -10.31 5.94
CA LEU A 42 -3.46 -10.73 4.60
C LEU A 42 -2.43 -11.69 4.03
N GLN A 43 -2.89 -12.79 3.44
CA GLN A 43 -2.08 -13.56 2.50
C GLN A 43 -2.22 -12.93 1.11
N LEU A 44 -1.10 -12.68 0.45
CA LEU A 44 -1.04 -12.05 -0.87
C LEU A 44 -0.41 -13.01 -1.87
N GLN A 45 -1.06 -13.19 -3.01
CA GLN A 45 -0.55 -14.00 -4.12
C GLN A 45 -0.48 -13.12 -5.38
N PRO A 46 0.67 -12.47 -5.65
CA PRO A 46 0.86 -11.72 -6.88
C PRO A 46 0.85 -12.68 -8.08
N LYS A 47 0.03 -12.39 -9.09
CA LYS A 47 0.00 -13.10 -10.39
C LYS A 47 0.80 -12.37 -11.47
N THR A 48 1.23 -11.15 -11.16
CA THR A 48 2.13 -10.33 -11.94
C THR A 48 3.28 -9.85 -11.05
N ALA A 49 4.45 -9.59 -11.63
CA ALA A 49 5.63 -9.17 -10.90
C ALA A 49 6.04 -7.76 -11.30
N PHE A 50 5.52 -6.76 -10.57
CA PHE A 50 5.89 -5.36 -10.76
C PHE A 50 6.34 -4.71 -9.45
N PRO A 51 7.33 -3.80 -9.50
CA PRO A 51 7.76 -3.06 -8.32
C PRO A 51 6.58 -2.38 -7.63
N GLU A 52 6.55 -2.48 -6.30
CA GLU A 52 5.56 -1.81 -5.44
C GLU A 52 4.10 -2.19 -5.69
N GLN A 53 3.84 -3.23 -6.51
CA GLN A 53 2.49 -3.69 -6.84
C GLN A 53 1.67 -3.98 -5.58
N LEU A 54 2.25 -4.69 -4.61
CA LEU A 54 1.56 -5.08 -3.39
C LEU A 54 1.18 -3.86 -2.56
N GLN A 55 2.11 -2.93 -2.34
CA GLN A 55 1.85 -1.66 -1.62
C GLN A 55 0.74 -0.85 -2.27
N VAL A 56 0.78 -0.68 -3.60
CA VAL A 56 -0.23 0.06 -4.36
C VAL A 56 -1.59 -0.63 -4.27
N HIS A 57 -1.65 -1.96 -4.43
CA HIS A 57 -2.90 -2.72 -4.33
C HIS A 57 -3.51 -2.65 -2.92
N LEU A 58 -2.70 -2.76 -1.88
CA LEU A 58 -3.14 -2.60 -0.49
C LEU A 58 -3.67 -1.19 -0.20
N THR A 59 -3.01 -0.17 -0.74
CA THR A 59 -3.47 1.22 -0.68
C THR A 59 -4.83 1.41 -1.39
N LEU A 60 -5.02 0.77 -2.54
CA LEU A 60 -6.31 0.78 -3.27
C LEU A 60 -7.43 0.08 -2.49
N LEU A 61 -7.11 -0.92 -1.65
CA LEU A 61 -8.05 -1.54 -0.72
C LEU A 61 -8.30 -0.69 0.54
N LEU A 62 -7.77 0.54 0.60
CA LEU A 62 -7.81 1.41 1.77
C LEU A 62 -7.16 0.79 3.02
N CYS A 63 -6.27 -0.19 2.82
CA CYS A 63 -5.59 -0.98 3.85
C CYS A 63 -4.08 -1.00 3.57
N PRO A 64 -3.38 0.13 3.66
CA PRO A 64 -1.95 0.20 3.31
C PRO A 64 -1.12 -0.71 4.23
N ALA A 65 -0.03 -1.26 3.70
CA ALA A 65 0.88 -2.09 4.49
C ALA A 65 1.46 -1.31 5.68
N LEU A 66 1.64 -1.97 6.81
CA LEU A 66 2.31 -1.38 7.97
C LEU A 66 3.79 -1.09 7.62
N GLY A 67 4.26 0.12 7.90
CA GLY A 67 5.57 0.63 7.49
C GLY A 67 5.66 1.16 6.05
N ASP A 68 4.55 1.21 5.30
CA ASP A 68 4.57 1.81 3.95
C ASP A 68 4.52 3.34 4.04
N HIS A 69 5.68 3.98 4.08
CA HIS A 69 5.78 5.45 4.11
C HIS A 69 5.65 6.11 2.72
N LYS A 70 5.59 5.33 1.65
CA LYS A 70 5.55 5.85 0.27
C LYS A 70 4.12 6.01 -0.22
N HIS A 71 3.25 5.04 0.04
CA HIS A 71 1.89 5.03 -0.53
C HIS A 71 0.79 5.25 0.51
N SER A 72 1.05 5.02 1.81
CA SER A 72 0.01 5.12 2.85
C SER A 72 -0.60 6.51 2.98
N SER A 73 0.11 7.58 2.64
CA SER A 73 -0.41 8.95 2.69
C SER A 73 -1.59 9.19 1.76
N ARG A 74 -1.79 8.31 0.77
CA ARG A 74 -2.94 8.32 -0.14
C ARG A 74 -4.22 7.82 0.52
N VAL A 75 -4.16 7.15 1.66
CA VAL A 75 -5.34 6.76 2.42
C VAL A 75 -5.60 7.81 3.49
N GLY A 76 -6.54 8.70 3.19
CA GLY A 76 -7.06 9.68 4.14
C GLY A 76 -8.19 9.11 5.00
N ARG A 77 -8.64 9.87 6.00
CA ARG A 77 -9.84 9.56 6.77
C ARG A 77 -10.72 10.80 6.90
N VAL A 78 -12.03 10.63 6.71
CA VAL A 78 -13.06 11.64 7.00
C VAL A 78 -14.04 11.00 7.97
N LEU A 79 -14.22 11.61 9.15
CA LEU A 79 -15.12 11.09 10.20
C LEU A 79 -14.87 9.61 10.55
N GLY A 80 -13.59 9.19 10.53
CA GLY A 80 -13.17 7.81 10.80
C GLY A 80 -13.24 6.86 9.60
N VAL A 81 -13.94 7.23 8.53
CA VAL A 81 -14.09 6.43 7.31
C VAL A 81 -12.88 6.66 6.40
N PRO A 82 -12.18 5.61 5.94
CA PRO A 82 -11.05 5.76 5.04
C PRO A 82 -11.52 6.13 3.62
N PHE A 83 -10.72 6.93 2.92
CA PHE A 83 -10.94 7.26 1.52
C PHE A 83 -9.61 7.39 0.77
N LEU A 84 -9.65 7.24 -0.55
CA LEU A 84 -8.47 7.30 -1.40
C LEU A 84 -8.28 8.72 -1.97
N LEU A 85 -7.11 9.30 -1.74
CA LEU A 85 -6.66 10.53 -2.37
C LEU A 85 -6.05 10.25 -3.75
N THR A 86 -6.19 11.23 -4.64
CA THR A 86 -5.45 11.20 -5.90
C THR A 86 -3.95 11.34 -5.64
N PRO A 87 -3.09 10.79 -6.50
CA PRO A 87 -1.63 10.91 -6.32
C PRO A 87 -1.15 12.35 -6.20
N GLU A 88 -1.78 13.29 -6.91
CA GLU A 88 -1.40 14.70 -6.95
C GLU A 88 -1.76 15.42 -5.64
N ALA A 89 -2.83 14.99 -4.98
CA ALA A 89 -3.27 15.54 -3.70
C ALA A 89 -2.48 14.97 -2.50
N ALA A 90 -1.85 13.81 -2.66
CA ALA A 90 -1.17 13.11 -1.59
C ALA A 90 0.32 13.45 -1.56
N LEU A 91 0.75 14.24 -0.57
CA LEU A 91 2.17 14.40 -0.29
C LEU A 91 2.74 13.12 0.32
N THR A 92 3.88 12.66 -0.19
CA THR A 92 4.61 11.53 0.39
C THR A 92 5.09 11.92 1.79
N ARG A 93 4.70 11.16 2.81
CA ARG A 93 5.02 11.41 4.21
C ARG A 93 5.02 10.11 4.99
N THR A 94 5.67 10.12 6.15
CA THR A 94 5.64 9.01 7.11
C THR A 94 4.21 8.56 7.35
N GLN A 95 4.01 7.24 7.38
CA GLN A 95 2.71 6.62 7.62
C GLN A 95 2.15 7.13 8.95
N VAL A 96 0.85 7.45 8.97
CA VAL A 96 0.16 7.86 10.19
C VAL A 96 -0.68 6.69 10.69
N LEU A 97 -0.40 6.25 11.91
CA LEU A 97 -1.15 5.22 12.61
C LEU A 97 -2.01 5.87 13.69
N ASP A 98 -3.15 5.26 14.02
CA ASP A 98 -3.97 5.74 15.14
C ASP A 98 -3.26 5.47 16.49
N LYS A 99 -3.70 6.22 17.52
CA LYS A 99 -3.07 6.18 18.85
C LYS A 99 -3.14 4.79 19.49
N GLU A 100 -4.20 4.04 19.24
CA GLU A 100 -4.38 2.72 19.84
C GLU A 100 -3.42 1.70 19.21
N LEU A 101 -3.27 1.73 17.88
CA LEU A 101 -2.30 0.90 17.18
C LEU A 101 -0.87 1.24 17.59
N LEU A 102 -0.52 2.52 17.71
CA LEU A 102 0.79 2.93 18.22
C LEU A 102 1.07 2.39 19.63
N SER A 103 0.09 2.49 20.53
CA SER A 103 0.20 1.96 21.89
C SER A 103 0.40 0.44 21.89
N ARG A 104 -0.31 -0.30 21.03
CA ARG A 104 -0.16 -1.77 20.90
C ARG A 104 1.19 -2.18 20.33
N LEU A 105 1.75 -1.38 19.43
CA LEU A 105 3.08 -1.59 18.87
C LEU A 105 4.22 -1.13 19.81
N GLY A 106 3.90 -0.40 20.89
CA GLY A 106 4.90 0.18 21.79
C GLY A 106 5.74 1.28 21.13
N LEU A 107 5.17 2.02 20.17
CA LEU A 107 5.89 3.01 19.36
C LEU A 107 5.41 4.43 19.65
N SER A 108 6.35 5.37 19.67
CA SER A 108 6.04 6.81 19.59
C SER A 108 5.88 7.25 18.12
N PRO A 109 5.15 8.34 17.84
CA PRO A 109 5.07 8.89 16.48
C PRO A 109 6.44 9.24 15.88
N GLN A 110 7.41 9.60 16.73
CA GLN A 110 8.77 9.92 16.32
C GLN A 110 9.54 8.67 15.88
N GLN A 111 9.22 7.48 16.38
CA GLN A 111 9.89 6.24 15.98
C GLN A 111 9.29 5.64 14.70
N LEU A 112 8.11 6.10 14.30
CA LEU A 112 7.32 5.52 13.21
C LEU A 112 8.05 5.53 11.87
N HIS A 113 8.88 6.54 11.59
CA HIS A 113 9.65 6.62 10.34
C HIS A 113 10.73 5.53 10.19
N HIS A 114 11.05 4.82 11.27
CA HIS A 114 11.95 3.65 11.25
C HIS A 114 11.20 2.32 11.12
N LEU A 115 9.87 2.34 11.06
CA LEU A 115 9.07 1.13 11.00
C LEU A 115 9.30 0.44 9.64
N PRO A 116 9.82 -0.80 9.60
CA PRO A 116 10.06 -1.48 8.34
C PRO A 116 8.74 -1.81 7.65
N LEU A 117 8.80 -2.00 6.33
CA LEU A 117 7.65 -2.48 5.57
C LEU A 117 7.30 -3.92 5.99
N HIS A 118 6.08 -4.12 6.46
CA HIS A 118 5.56 -5.42 6.89
C HIS A 118 4.93 -6.17 5.72
N ILE A 119 5.76 -6.55 4.75
CA ILE A 119 5.41 -7.48 3.68
C ILE A 119 6.48 -8.56 3.69
N HIS A 120 6.06 -9.80 3.91
CA HIS A 120 6.96 -10.94 4.05
C HIS A 120 6.71 -11.98 2.96
N LEU A 121 7.76 -12.49 2.34
CA LEU A 121 7.68 -13.63 1.42
C LEU A 121 7.51 -14.91 2.24
N GLN A 122 6.26 -15.32 2.46
CA GLN A 122 5.92 -16.48 3.28
C GLN A 122 6.13 -17.82 2.55
N GLU A 123 5.88 -17.87 1.24
CA GLU A 123 5.98 -19.11 0.47
C GLU A 123 6.42 -18.80 -0.97
N LEU A 124 7.28 -19.68 -1.51
CA LEU A 124 7.67 -19.69 -2.91
C LEU A 124 7.63 -21.13 -3.42
N MET A 125 6.70 -21.42 -4.33
CA MET A 125 6.63 -22.71 -5.01
C MET A 125 7.58 -22.70 -6.21
N LEU A 126 8.57 -23.60 -6.17
CA LEU A 126 9.47 -23.87 -7.30
C LEU A 126 8.95 -25.08 -8.11
N PRO A 127 9.12 -25.07 -9.44
CA PRO A 127 8.70 -26.17 -10.31
C PRO A 127 9.57 -27.43 -10.14
#